data_AF-A0A2A4KH82-F1
#
_entry.id   AF-A0A2A4KH82-F1
#
_cell.length_a   1.000
_cell.length_b   1.000
_cell.length_c   1.000
_cell.angle_alpha   90.00
_cell.angle_beta   90.00
_cell.angle_gamma   90.00
#
_symmetry.space_group_name_H-M   'P 1'
#
loop_
_entity.id
_entity.type
_entity.pdbx_description
1 polymer ?
#
loop_
_entity_poly.entity_id
_entity_poly.type
_entity_poly.pdbx_seq_one_letter_code
_entity_poly.pdbx_strand_id
1 'polypeptide(L)'
;MNNDARPLAVFDLDGTLADTAHRQHFLEGASRDWSGFFAAAPADPPLAEGVRMVLASADECEIVYLTGRPERCRKDTVRWLSRQGLPEGTLFMRRNDDRRPARRTKLEILQRLGRSRDVRVLVDDDELVCDAAEVAGFAVVRARWAEPSEALKAAQERDGRT
;
A
#
# COMPACT_ATOMS: atom_id res chain seq x y z
N MET A 1 -30.08 -7.16 0.22
CA MET A 1 -28.79 -7.35 -0.47
C MET A 1 -28.13 -8.53 0.23
N ASN A 2 -27.94 -9.66 -0.46
CA ASN A 2 -27.29 -10.82 0.15
C ASN A 2 -25.85 -10.43 0.49
N ASN A 3 -25.59 -10.20 1.78
CA ASN A 3 -24.27 -9.82 2.27
C ASN A 3 -23.48 -11.07 2.71
N ASP A 4 -23.46 -12.09 1.85
CA ASP A 4 -22.69 -13.34 2.07
C ASP A 4 -21.26 -13.24 1.54
N ALA A 5 -20.88 -12.11 0.93
CA ALA A 5 -19.51 -11.89 0.48
C ALA A 5 -18.62 -11.56 1.67
N ARG A 6 -17.47 -12.26 1.76
CA ARG A 6 -16.47 -11.94 2.76
C ARG A 6 -16.03 -10.47 2.63
N PRO A 7 -15.82 -9.78 3.75
CA PRO A 7 -15.38 -8.39 3.76
C PRO A 7 -13.96 -8.27 3.23
N LEU A 8 -13.57 -7.05 2.89
CA LEU A 8 -12.25 -6.73 2.36
C LEU A 8 -11.31 -6.30 3.48
N ALA A 9 -10.09 -6.83 3.49
CA ALA A 9 -8.98 -6.27 4.26
C ALA A 9 -7.96 -5.67 3.27
N VAL A 10 -7.76 -4.36 3.36
CA VAL A 10 -6.95 -3.58 2.42
C VAL A 10 -5.60 -3.28 3.03
N PHE A 11 -4.52 -3.64 2.34
CA PHE A 11 -3.15 -3.45 2.80
C PHE A 11 -2.35 -2.63 1.79
N ASP A 12 -1.68 -1.59 2.28
CA ASP A 12 -0.57 -0.98 1.57
C ASP A 12 0.65 -1.92 1.53
N LEU A 13 1.65 -1.61 0.69
CA LEU A 13 2.90 -2.35 0.59
C LEU A 13 4.09 -1.60 1.22
N ASP A 14 4.43 -0.40 0.76
CA ASP A 14 5.72 0.23 1.04
C ASP A 14 5.71 0.86 2.44
N GLY A 15 6.44 0.29 3.40
CA GLY A 15 6.36 0.70 4.81
C GLY A 15 5.31 -0.07 5.62
N THR A 16 4.43 -0.82 4.94
CA THR A 16 3.39 -1.65 5.56
C THR A 16 3.75 -3.15 5.52
N LEU A 17 3.97 -3.71 4.33
CA LEU A 17 4.36 -5.12 4.14
C LEU A 17 5.83 -5.26 3.75
N ALA A 18 6.38 -4.25 3.08
CA ALA A 18 7.70 -4.25 2.48
C ALA A 18 8.54 -3.13 3.10
N ASP A 19 9.70 -3.50 3.65
CA ASP A 19 10.67 -2.52 4.14
C ASP A 19 11.37 -1.85 2.96
N THR A 20 11.34 -0.52 2.95
CA THR A 20 11.92 0.30 1.87
C THR A 20 13.26 0.92 2.26
N ALA A 21 13.76 0.70 3.48
CA ALA A 21 14.95 1.33 4.04
C ALA A 21 16.16 1.30 3.10
N HIS A 22 16.48 0.14 2.50
CA HIS A 22 17.65 -0.02 1.65
C HIS A 22 17.60 0.80 0.35
N ARG A 23 16.41 1.25 -0.06
CA ARG A 23 16.21 2.04 -1.28
C ARG A 23 15.85 3.50 -1.01
N GLN A 24 15.74 3.94 0.26
CA GLN A 24 15.41 5.34 0.55
C GLN A 24 16.44 6.34 0.01
N HIS A 25 17.71 5.95 -0.06
CA HIS A 25 18.80 6.77 -0.60
C HIS A 25 18.56 7.27 -2.03
N PHE A 26 17.75 6.58 -2.85
CA PHE A 26 17.38 7.07 -4.18
C PHE A 26 16.52 8.34 -4.15
N LEU A 27 15.88 8.63 -3.03
CA LEU A 27 14.99 9.78 -2.84
C LEU A 27 15.65 10.93 -2.08
N GLU A 28 16.91 10.78 -1.71
CA GLU A 28 17.72 11.80 -1.05
C GLU A 28 18.28 12.82 -2.06
N GLY A 29 18.59 14.02 -1.58
CA GLY A 29 19.20 15.08 -2.38
C GLY A 29 18.22 15.86 -3.28
N ALA A 30 18.79 16.70 -4.14
CA ALA A 30 18.01 17.65 -4.96
C ALA A 30 17.26 17.00 -6.13
N SER A 31 17.71 15.84 -6.61
CA SER A 31 17.10 15.09 -7.70
C SER A 31 16.82 13.66 -7.27
N ARG A 32 15.52 13.32 -7.18
CA ARG A 32 15.04 12.00 -6.77
C ARG A 32 15.08 11.02 -7.95
N ASP A 33 15.74 9.88 -7.77
CA ASP A 33 15.76 8.78 -8.74
C ASP A 33 14.62 7.77 -8.47
N TRP A 34 13.44 8.11 -8.96
CA TRP A 34 12.28 7.23 -8.88
C TRP A 34 12.45 5.92 -9.63
N SER A 35 13.20 5.93 -10.74
CA SER A 35 13.42 4.72 -11.53
C SER A 35 14.26 3.71 -10.75
N GLY A 36 15.37 4.16 -10.15
CA GLY A 36 16.20 3.35 -9.25
C GLY A 36 15.43 2.87 -8.02
N PHE A 37 14.67 3.76 -7.38
CA PHE A 37 13.84 3.43 -6.21
C PHE A 37 12.89 2.25 -6.49
N PHE A 38 12.16 2.26 -7.60
CA PHE A 38 11.23 1.17 -7.91
C PHE A 38 11.91 -0.07 -8.49
N ALA A 39 13.03 0.08 -9.20
CA ALA A 39 13.81 -1.05 -9.67
C ALA A 39 14.39 -1.88 -8.52
N ALA A 40 14.62 -1.26 -7.36
CA ALA A 40 15.13 -1.92 -6.15
C ALA A 40 14.03 -2.58 -5.28
N ALA A 41 12.74 -2.31 -5.54
CA ALA A 41 11.61 -2.86 -4.79
C ALA A 41 11.52 -4.41 -4.72
N PRO A 42 11.97 -5.20 -5.72
CA PRO A 42 11.95 -6.66 -5.63
C PRO A 42 12.82 -7.22 -4.49
N ALA A 43 13.76 -6.42 -3.97
CA ALA A 43 14.66 -6.79 -2.89
C ALA A 43 14.19 -6.35 -1.50
N ASP A 44 13.01 -5.73 -1.38
CA ASP A 44 12.45 -5.30 -0.10
C ASP A 44 12.32 -6.49 0.88
N PRO A 45 12.90 -6.40 2.09
CA PRO A 45 12.63 -7.34 3.16
C PRO A 45 11.14 -7.30 3.57
N PRO A 46 10.53 -8.44 3.95
CA PRO A 46 9.17 -8.43 4.49
C PRO A 46 9.15 -7.83 5.90
N LEU A 47 8.14 -7.02 6.19
CA LEU A 47 7.83 -6.54 7.54
C LEU A 47 6.95 -7.59 8.25
N ALA A 48 7.53 -8.28 9.23
CA ALA A 48 6.90 -9.45 9.86
C ALA A 48 5.52 -9.15 10.46
N GLU A 49 5.33 -7.96 11.06
CA GLU A 49 4.05 -7.55 11.64
C GLU A 49 2.95 -7.49 10.57
N GLY A 50 3.21 -6.77 9.47
CA GLY A 50 2.27 -6.64 8.36
C GLY A 50 1.95 -7.99 7.71
N VAL A 51 2.96 -8.83 7.49
CA VAL A 51 2.78 -10.18 6.93
C VAL A 51 1.86 -11.03 7.81
N ARG A 52 2.10 -11.08 9.13
CA ARG A 52 1.22 -11.82 10.06
C ARG A 52 -0.23 -11.31 9.99
N MET A 53 -0.41 -10.00 9.90
CA MET A 53 -1.74 -9.39 9.84
C MET A 53 -2.49 -9.75 8.56
N VAL A 54 -1.81 -9.79 7.41
CA VAL A 54 -2.41 -10.28 6.16
C VAL A 54 -2.84 -11.73 6.30
N LEU A 55 -1.96 -12.60 6.81
CA LEU A 55 -2.25 -14.02 6.96
C LEU A 55 -3.44 -14.27 7.90
N ALA A 56 -3.48 -13.60 9.05
CA ALA A 56 -4.61 -13.68 9.98
C ALA A 56 -5.91 -13.13 9.37
N SER A 57 -5.82 -12.02 8.61
CA SER A 57 -6.99 -11.43 7.95
C SER A 57 -7.55 -12.32 6.85
N ALA A 58 -6.69 -13.14 6.22
CA ALA A 58 -7.07 -14.00 5.10
C ALA A 58 -7.97 -15.18 5.50
N ASP A 59 -8.14 -15.44 6.80
CA ASP A 59 -9.10 -16.44 7.31
C ASP A 59 -10.55 -15.93 7.20
N GLU A 60 -10.77 -14.62 7.35
CA GLU A 60 -12.12 -14.03 7.42
C GLU A 60 -12.41 -13.06 6.27
N CYS A 61 -11.39 -12.44 5.68
CA CYS A 61 -11.50 -11.42 4.65
C CYS A 61 -10.92 -11.86 3.31
N GLU A 62 -11.44 -11.28 2.22
CA GLU A 62 -10.72 -11.23 0.96
C GLU A 62 -9.63 -10.15 1.02
N ILE A 63 -8.42 -10.49 0.57
CA ILE A 63 -7.28 -9.58 0.63
C ILE A 63 -7.23 -8.67 -0.59
N VAL A 64 -7.04 -7.37 -0.32
CA VAL A 64 -6.81 -6.34 -1.34
C VAL A 64 -5.49 -5.66 -1.04
N TYR A 65 -4.63 -5.59 -2.04
CA TYR A 65 -3.39 -4.83 -1.97
C TYR A 65 -3.58 -3.48 -2.68
N LEU A 66 -3.28 -2.38 -1.99
CA LEU A 66 -3.46 -1.01 -2.48
C LEU A 66 -2.16 -0.22 -2.32
N THR A 67 -1.36 -0.15 -3.38
CA THR A 67 -0.01 0.41 -3.31
C THR A 67 0.17 1.65 -4.16
N GLY A 68 1.04 2.55 -3.70
CA GLY A 68 1.55 3.67 -4.49
C GLY A 68 2.52 3.25 -5.59
N ARG A 69 3.02 1.99 -5.59
CA ARG A 69 3.90 1.49 -6.67
C ARG A 69 3.21 1.67 -8.02
N PRO A 70 3.95 2.08 -9.07
CA PRO A 70 3.40 2.28 -10.38
C PRO A 70 3.12 0.95 -11.10
N GLU A 71 2.16 0.95 -12.04
CA GLU A 71 1.74 -0.22 -12.82
C GLU A 71 2.90 -0.93 -13.53
N ARG A 72 3.95 -0.20 -13.95
CA ARG A 72 5.17 -0.80 -14.53
C ARG A 72 5.85 -1.81 -13.60
N CYS A 73 5.61 -1.73 -12.28
CA CYS A 73 6.16 -2.63 -11.27
C CYS A 73 5.26 -3.84 -10.97
N ARG A 74 4.11 -4.00 -11.65
CA ARG A 74 3.12 -5.03 -11.32
C ARG A 74 3.70 -6.44 -11.30
N LYS A 75 4.46 -6.81 -12.34
CA LYS A 75 5.05 -8.15 -12.46
C LYS A 75 5.94 -8.48 -11.26
N ASP A 76 6.80 -7.54 -10.88
CA ASP A 76 7.72 -7.73 -9.77
C ASP A 76 7.01 -7.70 -8.41
N THR A 77 5.99 -6.85 -8.27
CA THR A 77 5.17 -6.77 -7.06
C THR A 77 4.42 -8.07 -6.81
N VAL A 78 3.77 -8.64 -7.83
CA VAL A 78 3.08 -9.93 -7.73
C VAL A 78 4.06 -11.05 -7.38
N ARG A 79 5.24 -11.07 -8.01
CA ARG A 79 6.29 -12.04 -7.70
C ARG A 79 6.77 -11.90 -6.26
N TRP A 80 6.96 -10.68 -5.78
CA TRP A 80 7.39 -10.41 -4.41
C TRP A 80 6.34 -10.92 -3.41
N LEU A 81 5.05 -10.57 -3.60
CA LEU A 81 3.95 -11.05 -2.74
C LEU A 81 3.93 -12.58 -2.64
N SER A 82 4.03 -13.27 -3.78
CA SER A 82 4.08 -14.73 -3.83
C SER A 82 5.31 -15.31 -3.11
N ARG A 83 6.49 -14.69 -3.25
CA ARG A 83 7.73 -15.13 -2.56
C ARG A 83 7.64 -14.99 -1.05
N GLN A 84 6.87 -14.01 -0.55
CA GLN A 84 6.64 -13.85 0.89
C GLN A 84 5.55 -14.79 1.44
N GLY A 85 4.95 -15.65 0.60
CA GLY A 85 3.88 -16.55 1.01
C GLY A 85 2.56 -15.85 1.32
N LEU A 86 2.37 -14.64 0.79
CA LEU A 86 1.13 -13.88 0.98
C LEU A 86 0.02 -14.43 0.08
N PRO A 87 -1.24 -14.44 0.54
CA PRO A 87 -2.38 -14.94 -0.23
C PRO A 87 -2.61 -14.13 -1.50
N GLU A 88 -3.19 -14.77 -2.51
CA GLU A 88 -3.68 -14.06 -3.69
C GLU A 88 -4.74 -13.04 -3.30
N GLY A 89 -4.73 -11.90 -3.98
CA GLY A 89 -5.62 -10.78 -3.69
C GLY A 89 -5.69 -9.81 -4.85
N THR A 90 -6.73 -8.97 -4.84
CA THR A 90 -6.86 -7.92 -5.87
C THR A 90 -5.77 -6.87 -5.65
N LEU A 91 -4.97 -6.58 -6.67
CA LEU A 91 -3.86 -5.62 -6.59
C LEU A 91 -4.19 -4.34 -7.36
N PHE A 92 -4.45 -3.26 -6.61
CA PHE A 92 -4.56 -1.90 -7.10
C PHE A 92 -3.20 -1.20 -7.02
N MET A 93 -2.76 -0.66 -8.15
CA MET A 93 -1.50 0.05 -8.28
C MET A 93 -1.75 1.42 -8.90
N ARG A 94 -0.77 2.32 -8.74
CA ARG A 94 -0.84 3.64 -9.35
C ARG A 94 -0.60 3.54 -10.86
N ARG A 95 -1.41 4.22 -11.67
CA ARG A 95 -1.16 4.33 -13.12
C ARG A 95 0.18 5.05 -13.36
N ASN A 96 0.92 4.63 -14.38
CA ASN A 96 2.28 5.15 -14.65
C ASN A 96 2.37 6.67 -14.82
N ASP A 97 1.28 7.32 -15.22
CA ASP A 97 1.14 8.74 -15.49
C ASP A 97 0.41 9.52 -14.38
N ASP A 98 -0.09 8.86 -13.34
CA ASP A 98 -0.89 9.50 -12.29
C ASP A 98 -0.02 10.14 -11.21
N ARG A 99 0.04 11.49 -11.24
CA ARG A 99 0.81 12.32 -10.31
C ARG A 99 -0.03 12.94 -9.19
N ARG A 100 -1.20 12.38 -8.87
CA ARG A 100 -2.02 12.87 -7.76
C ARG A 100 -1.48 12.35 -6.41
N PRO A 101 -1.73 13.05 -5.30
CA PRO A 101 -1.33 12.60 -3.96
C PRO A 101 -1.84 11.19 -3.63
N ALA A 102 -1.05 10.39 -2.91
CA ALA A 102 -1.43 9.03 -2.53
C ALA A 102 -2.71 9.00 -1.70
N ARG A 103 -2.88 9.91 -0.73
CA ARG A 103 -4.13 10.07 0.04
C ARG A 103 -5.36 10.18 -0.85
N ARG A 104 -5.25 10.90 -1.97
CA ARG A 104 -6.37 11.09 -2.90
C ARG A 104 -6.63 9.82 -3.69
N THR A 105 -5.60 9.24 -4.31
CA THR A 105 -5.77 8.06 -5.17
C THR A 105 -6.21 6.84 -4.37
N LYS A 106 -5.62 6.63 -3.18
CA LYS A 106 -5.97 5.52 -2.30
C LYS A 106 -7.39 5.69 -1.75
N LEU A 107 -7.78 6.88 -1.29
CA LEU A 107 -9.14 7.14 -0.79
C LEU A 107 -10.20 6.95 -1.87
N GLU A 108 -9.96 7.41 -3.11
CA GLU A 108 -10.89 7.19 -4.24
C GLU A 108 -11.13 5.69 -4.50
N ILE A 109 -10.08 4.86 -4.41
CA ILE A 109 -10.19 3.41 -4.56
C ILE A 109 -10.91 2.79 -3.36
N LEU A 110 -10.54 3.18 -2.13
CA LEU A 110 -11.15 2.68 -0.89
C LEU A 110 -12.66 2.97 -0.84
N GLN A 111 -13.07 4.19 -1.18
CA GLN A 111 -14.49 4.57 -1.29
C GLN A 111 -15.21 3.78 -2.37
N ARG A 112 -14.56 3.51 -3.51
CA ARG A 112 -15.16 2.68 -4.56
C ARG A 112 -15.39 1.25 -4.07
N LEU A 113 -14.43 0.67 -3.34
CA LEU A 113 -14.56 -0.66 -2.75
C LEU A 113 -15.71 -0.69 -1.72
N GLY A 114 -15.73 0.28 -0.81
CA GLY A 114 -16.74 0.42 0.25
C GLY A 114 -18.19 0.59 -0.24
N ARG A 115 -18.40 1.04 -1.48
CA ARG A 115 -19.73 1.08 -2.11
C ARG A 115 -20.26 -0.30 -2.50
N SER A 116 -19.37 -1.27 -2.67
CA SER A 116 -19.70 -2.61 -3.19
C SER A 116 -19.59 -3.71 -2.15
N ARG A 117 -18.69 -3.57 -1.18
CA ARG A 117 -18.43 -4.54 -0.12
C ARG A 117 -18.01 -3.83 1.16
N ASP A 118 -18.24 -4.48 2.31
CA ASP A 118 -17.68 -4.04 3.58
C ASP A 118 -16.15 -4.05 3.52
N VAL A 119 -15.53 -2.95 3.92
CA VAL A 119 -14.08 -2.83 4.08
C VAL A 119 -13.82 -2.91 5.58
N ARG A 120 -13.40 -4.10 6.03
CA ARG A 120 -13.12 -4.38 7.44
C ARG A 120 -12.08 -3.43 8.00
N VAL A 121 -11.00 -3.24 7.26
CA VAL A 121 -9.83 -2.50 7.71
C VAL A 121 -8.99 -2.04 6.52
N LEU A 122 -8.43 -0.84 6.64
CA LEU A 122 -7.27 -0.39 5.88
C LEU A 122 -6.03 -0.45 6.78
N VAL A 123 -4.95 -1.03 6.29
CA VAL A 123 -3.63 -1.02 6.93
C VAL A 123 -2.66 -0.24 6.05
N ASP A 124 -2.16 0.89 6.55
CA ASP A 124 -1.31 1.82 5.79
C ASP A 124 -0.34 2.53 6.74
N ASP A 125 0.86 2.88 6.28
CA ASP A 125 1.86 3.61 7.08
C ASP A 125 1.82 5.13 6.85
N ASP A 126 1.18 5.57 5.77
CA ASP A 126 1.03 6.99 5.45
C ASP A 126 -0.09 7.60 6.29
N GLU A 127 0.30 8.36 7.30
CA GLU A 127 -0.61 9.04 8.24
C GLU A 127 -1.65 9.92 7.51
N LEU A 128 -1.31 10.53 6.36
CA LEU A 128 -2.26 11.34 5.59
C LEU A 128 -3.29 10.48 4.85
N VAL A 129 -2.93 9.26 4.46
CA VAL A 129 -3.89 8.28 3.93
C VAL A 129 -4.79 7.78 5.06
N CYS A 130 -4.20 7.42 6.21
CA CYS A 130 -4.93 6.95 7.39
C CYS A 130 -5.96 7.98 7.86
N ASP A 131 -5.55 9.22 8.08
CA ASP A 131 -6.43 10.30 8.52
C ASP A 131 -7.59 10.51 7.52
N ALA A 132 -7.29 10.49 6.21
CA ALA A 132 -8.32 10.66 5.18
C ALA A 132 -9.31 9.50 5.13
N ALA A 133 -8.86 8.27 5.38
CA ALA A 133 -9.70 7.09 5.45
C ALA A 133 -10.59 7.09 6.71
N GLU A 134 -10.06 7.43 7.88
CA GLU A 134 -10.82 7.58 9.12
C GLU A 134 -11.91 8.65 8.99
N VAL A 135 -11.58 9.82 8.43
CA VAL A 135 -12.57 10.88 8.15
C VAL A 135 -13.68 10.41 7.21
N ALA A 136 -13.36 9.50 6.27
CA ALA A 136 -14.34 8.91 5.37
C ALA A 136 -15.12 7.73 5.99
N GLY A 137 -14.88 7.40 7.27
CA GLY A 137 -15.61 6.38 8.03
C GLY A 137 -15.04 4.97 7.93
N PHE A 138 -13.81 4.80 7.45
CA PHE A 138 -13.14 3.49 7.41
C PHE A 138 -12.41 3.20 8.72
N ALA A 139 -12.42 1.93 9.14
CA ALA A 139 -11.52 1.46 10.19
C ALA A 139 -10.09 1.37 9.66
N VAL A 140 -9.13 1.87 10.43
CA VAL A 140 -7.72 1.96 10.03
C VAL A 140 -6.81 1.35 11.09
N VAL A 141 -5.80 0.62 10.64
CA VAL A 141 -4.61 0.28 11.43
C VAL A 141 -3.44 1.04 10.84
N ARG A 142 -2.84 1.92 11.64
CA ARG A 142 -1.67 2.71 11.25
C ARG A 142 -0.41 1.86 11.40
N ALA A 143 0.23 1.50 10.30
CA ALA A 143 1.43 0.69 10.29
C ALA A 143 2.64 1.51 10.75
N ARG A 144 3.12 1.26 11.98
CA ARG A 144 4.22 2.01 12.61
C ARG A 144 5.43 1.13 12.96
N TRP A 145 5.53 -0.03 12.32
CA TRP A 145 6.58 -1.03 12.56
C TRP A 145 7.79 -0.92 11.62
N ALA A 146 7.69 -0.13 10.55
CA ALA A 146 8.82 0.18 9.67
C ALA A 146 9.56 1.45 10.15
N GLU A 147 10.81 1.59 9.73
CA GLU A 147 11.53 2.86 9.88
C GLU A 147 10.84 3.97 9.06
N PRO A 148 10.47 5.10 9.67
CA PRO A 148 9.78 6.17 8.97
C PRO A 148 10.64 6.76 7.85
N SER A 149 10.05 6.96 6.67
CA SER A 149 10.67 7.71 5.59
C SER A 149 9.92 9.01 5.31
N GLU A 150 10.37 10.12 5.89
CA GLU A 150 9.75 11.44 5.63
C GLU A 150 9.87 11.84 4.15
N ALA A 151 10.97 11.49 3.50
CA ALA A 151 11.21 11.79 2.09
C ALA A 151 10.21 11.06 1.18
N LEU A 152 9.96 9.76 1.43
CA LEU A 152 8.99 8.97 0.69
C LEU A 152 7.56 9.51 0.89
N LYS A 153 7.15 9.73 2.15
CA LYS A 153 5.81 10.25 2.47
C LYS A 153 5.59 11.63 1.85
N ALA A 154 6.55 12.54 1.99
CA ALA A 154 6.46 13.87 1.39
C ALA A 154 6.36 13.80 -0.15
N ALA A 155 7.07 12.87 -0.79
CA ALA A 155 7.02 12.71 -2.23
C ALA A 155 5.70 12.13 -2.74
N GLN A 156 5.17 11.12 -2.06
CA GLN A 156 3.86 10.52 -2.37
C GLN A 156 2.75 11.58 -2.30
N GLU A 157 2.87 12.52 -1.37
CA GLU A 157 1.81 13.48 -1.05
C GLU A 157 1.93 14.85 -1.73
N ARG A 158 3.15 15.32 -2.05
CA ARG A 158 3.39 16.62 -2.71
C ARG A 158 3.64 16.49 -4.19
N ASP A 159 4.48 15.54 -4.58
CA ASP A 159 4.92 15.42 -5.97
C ASP A 159 4.03 14.46 -6.77
N GLY A 160 3.25 13.63 -6.04
CA GLY A 160 2.56 12.46 -6.59
C GLY A 160 3.48 11.59 -7.44
N ARG A 161 4.78 11.68 -7.22
CA ARG A 161 5.78 10.90 -7.94
C ARG A 161 5.98 9.62 -7.18
N THR A 162 5.48 8.56 -7.79
CA THR A 162 5.86 7.16 -7.59
C THR A 162 5.65 6.49 -8.96
#